data_AF-A0A0H3ZL32-F1
#
_entry.id   AF-A0A0H3ZL32-F1
#
_cell.length_a   1.000
_cell.length_b   1.000
_cell.length_c   1.000
_cell.angle_alpha   90.00
_cell.angle_beta   90.00
_cell.angle_gamma   90.00
#
_symmetry.space_group_name_H-M   'P 1'
#
loop_
_entity.id
_entity.type
_entity.pdbx_description
1 polymer ?
#
loop_
_entity_poly.entity_id
_entity_poly.type
_entity_poly.pdbx_seq_one_letter_code
_entity_poly.pdbx_strand_id
1 'polypeptide(L)'
;MLNTSIRAGTIVKCYIFGVTMKFSKFQENEITRSIDKLNELTPISDQRYKEYESAKFKGGLVIIFGFLVIIATLSGNNEVHKSIGTLGVGASPFLFLGGFAYIWNVRQKYHKAISVYTKYEQPLLAFGLAYIPASSYNKESRLIVIETNDEFHFKKPTGSKKT
;
A
#
# COMPACT_ATOMS: atom_id res chain seq x y z
N MET A 1 -7.64 -6.65 -31.90
CA MET A 1 -6.25 -6.46 -31.45
C MET A 1 -5.82 -5.06 -31.84
N LEU A 2 -5.73 -4.12 -30.89
CA LEU A 2 -5.17 -2.79 -31.13
C LEU A 2 -4.08 -2.56 -30.08
N ASN A 3 -2.87 -2.47 -30.59
CA ASN A 3 -1.61 -2.37 -29.89
C ASN A 3 -1.31 -0.87 -29.69
N THR A 4 -1.50 -0.34 -28.48
CA THR A 4 -1.18 1.06 -28.15
C THR A 4 -0.46 1.12 -26.81
N SER A 5 0.83 0.78 -26.83
CA SER A 5 1.81 1.21 -25.81
C SER A 5 2.36 2.57 -26.24
N ILE A 6 2.36 3.56 -25.35
CA ILE A 6 2.89 4.89 -25.60
C ILE A 6 3.84 5.26 -24.46
N ARG A 7 5.09 5.54 -24.86
CA ARG A 7 6.23 5.96 -24.03
C ARG A 7 5.89 7.02 -22.97
N ALA A 8 6.47 6.83 -21.80
CA ALA A 8 6.51 7.78 -20.66
C ALA A 8 7.29 9.10 -20.91
N GLY A 9 7.45 9.54 -22.17
CA GLY A 9 8.09 10.81 -22.54
C GLY A 9 7.13 11.84 -23.14
N THR A 10 5.85 11.49 -23.32
CA THR A 10 4.84 12.39 -23.89
C THR A 10 3.89 12.83 -22.78
N ILE A 11 4.44 13.74 -21.97
CA ILE A 11 3.78 14.56 -20.95
C ILE A 11 2.33 14.87 -21.37
N VAL A 12 1.38 14.42 -20.55
CA VAL A 12 -0.01 14.89 -20.54
C VAL A 12 -0.71 14.88 -21.91
N LYS A 13 -0.57 13.79 -22.66
CA LYS A 13 -1.73 13.26 -23.37
C LYS A 13 -2.21 12.07 -22.58
N CYS A 14 -3.07 12.34 -21.59
CA CYS A 14 -3.98 11.29 -21.14
C CYS A 14 -4.76 10.88 -22.40
N TYR A 15 -4.30 9.82 -23.08
CA TYR A 15 -5.13 9.07 -24.01
C TYR A 15 -6.09 8.25 -23.15
N ILE A 16 -7.01 8.98 -22.51
CA ILE A 16 -8.30 8.51 -22.07
C ILE A 16 -8.95 8.02 -23.36
N PHE A 17 -9.37 6.75 -23.43
CA PHE A 17 -10.27 6.19 -24.44
C PHE A 17 -10.95 7.20 -25.43
N GLY A 18 -10.21 7.80 -26.36
CA GLY A 18 -10.72 8.82 -27.28
C GLY A 18 -11.13 10.20 -26.72
N VAL A 19 -10.86 10.57 -25.45
CA VAL A 19 -11.28 11.85 -24.85
C VAL A 19 -10.07 12.72 -24.48
N THR A 20 -9.93 13.89 -25.10
CA THR A 20 -8.90 14.88 -24.72
C THR A 20 -9.40 15.80 -23.62
N MET A 21 -9.06 15.52 -22.36
CA MET A 21 -9.21 16.50 -21.27
C MET A 21 -8.11 17.57 -21.37
N LYS A 22 -8.49 18.85 -21.31
CA LYS A 22 -7.54 19.97 -21.29
C LYS A 22 -7.22 20.34 -19.85
N PHE A 23 -6.01 20.02 -19.41
CA PHE A 23 -5.48 20.48 -18.13
C PHE A 23 -4.78 21.84 -18.29
N SER A 24 -4.79 22.66 -17.25
CA SER A 24 -3.92 23.83 -17.18
C SER A 24 -2.45 23.41 -16.99
N LYS A 25 -1.49 24.24 -17.42
CA LYS A 25 -0.04 23.94 -17.22
C LYS A 25 0.33 23.63 -15.76
N PHE A 26 -0.39 24.21 -14.81
CA PHE A 26 -0.20 23.92 -13.39
C PHE A 26 -0.63 22.48 -13.05
N GLN A 27 -1.82 22.07 -13.49
CA GLN A 27 -2.34 20.71 -13.31
C GLN A 27 -1.47 19.67 -14.01
N GLU A 28 -0.99 19.97 -15.22
CA GLU A 28 -0.06 19.09 -15.95
C GLU A 28 1.22 18.80 -15.17
N ASN A 29 1.81 19.85 -14.57
CA ASN A 29 3.00 19.72 -13.74
C ASN A 29 2.73 18.93 -12.45
N GLU A 30 1.58 19.14 -11.80
CA GLU A 30 1.21 18.44 -10.57
C GLU A 30 0.91 16.96 -10.82
N ILE A 31 0.21 16.64 -11.92
CA ILE A 31 -0.05 15.28 -12.37
C ILE A 31 1.27 14.56 -12.69
N THR A 32 2.14 15.17 -13.50
CA THR A 32 3.43 14.56 -13.87
C THR A 32 4.29 14.28 -12.65
N ARG A 33 4.42 15.26 -11.75
CA ARG A 33 5.16 15.10 -10.50
C ARG A 33 4.60 13.97 -9.62
N SER A 34 3.28 13.84 -9.57
CA SER A 34 2.61 12.79 -8.79
C SER A 34 2.86 11.42 -9.40
N ILE A 35 2.75 11.27 -10.73
CA ILE A 35 3.08 10.02 -11.44
C ILE A 35 4.53 9.62 -11.20
N ASP A 36 5.49 10.54 -11.34
CA ASP A 36 6.91 10.24 -11.16
C ASP A 36 7.18 9.71 -9.75
N LYS A 37 6.56 10.33 -8.74
CA LYS A 37 6.66 9.87 -7.36
C LYS A 37 5.95 8.55 -7.12
N LEU A 38 4.79 8.32 -7.73
CA LEU A 38 4.08 7.04 -7.60
C LEU A 38 4.84 5.92 -8.30
N ASN A 39 5.47 6.15 -9.45
CA ASN A 39 6.35 5.20 -10.13
C ASN A 39 7.54 4.82 -9.22
N GLU A 40 8.14 5.79 -8.54
CA GLU A 40 9.23 5.56 -7.59
C GLU A 40 8.76 4.78 -6.34
N LEU A 41 7.57 5.12 -5.81
CA LEU A 41 7.04 4.55 -4.56
C LEU A 41 6.36 3.20 -4.74
N THR A 42 5.83 2.89 -5.91
CA THR A 42 5.15 1.61 -6.21
C THR A 42 6.00 0.40 -5.83
N PRO A 43 7.25 0.22 -6.33
CA PRO A 43 8.06 -0.96 -6.00
C PRO A 43 8.38 -1.04 -4.50
N ILE A 44 8.54 0.12 -3.84
CA ILE A 44 8.80 0.18 -2.39
C ILE A 44 7.55 -0.27 -1.62
N SER A 45 6.38 0.23 -1.99
CA SER A 45 5.10 -0.13 -1.37
C SER A 45 4.81 -1.62 -1.54
N ASP A 46 5.01 -2.17 -2.75
CA ASP A 46 4.82 -3.58 -3.06
C ASP A 46 5.77 -4.47 -2.26
N GLN A 47 7.04 -4.08 -2.14
CA GLN A 47 8.00 -4.79 -1.31
C GLN A 47 7.58 -4.78 0.16
N ARG A 48 7.17 -3.62 0.70
CA ARG A 48 6.69 -3.52 2.08
C ARG A 48 5.42 -4.31 2.33
N TYR A 49 4.52 -4.39 1.35
CA TYR A 49 3.34 -5.24 1.42
C TYR A 49 3.72 -6.72 1.51
N LYS A 50 4.62 -7.19 0.63
CA LYS A 50 5.13 -8.58 0.66
C LYS A 50 5.83 -8.91 1.97
N GLU A 51 6.64 -7.98 2.50
CA GLU A 51 7.26 -8.11 3.82
C GLU A 51 6.19 -8.24 4.91
N TYR A 52 5.14 -7.43 4.85
CA TYR A 52 4.03 -7.48 5.81
C TYR A 52 3.22 -8.78 5.72
N GLU A 53 2.89 -9.26 4.53
CA GLU A 53 2.22 -10.56 4.36
C GLU A 53 3.07 -11.72 4.88
N SER A 54 4.36 -11.72 4.53
CA SER A 54 5.30 -12.73 5.01
C SER A 54 5.41 -12.68 6.55
N ALA A 55 5.48 -11.48 7.13
CA ALA A 55 5.55 -11.31 8.56
C ALA A 55 4.26 -11.74 9.27
N LYS A 56 3.10 -11.44 8.68
CA LYS A 56 1.79 -11.89 9.19
C LYS A 56 1.69 -13.41 9.20
N PHE A 57 2.16 -14.08 8.14
CA PHE A 57 2.18 -15.54 8.07
C PHE A 57 3.16 -16.14 9.10
N LYS A 58 4.44 -15.74 9.05
CA LYS A 58 5.48 -16.28 9.95
C LYS A 58 5.21 -15.96 11.41
N GLY A 59 4.91 -14.70 11.72
CA GLY A 59 4.56 -14.26 13.06
C GLY A 59 3.28 -14.93 13.57
N GLY A 60 2.29 -15.12 12.69
CA GLY A 60 1.05 -15.83 13.01
C GLY A 60 1.30 -17.28 13.43
N LEU A 61 2.17 -18.00 12.70
CA LEU A 61 2.57 -19.36 13.09
C LEU A 61 3.24 -19.38 14.46
N VAL A 62 4.18 -18.46 14.72
CA VAL A 62 4.87 -18.38 16.02
C VAL A 62 3.88 -18.11 17.17
N ILE A 63 2.91 -17.21 16.95
CA ILE A 63 1.84 -16.93 17.91
C ILE A 63 1.00 -18.17 18.18
N ILE A 64 0.59 -18.90 17.14
CA ILE A 64 -0.20 -20.14 17.27
C ILE A 64 0.57 -21.19 18.06
N PHE A 65 1.84 -21.45 17.73
CA PHE A 65 2.65 -22.42 18.47
C PHE A 65 2.84 -22.01 19.93
N GLY A 66 3.17 -20.75 20.19
CA GLY A 66 3.28 -20.23 21.56
C GLY A 66 1.98 -20.41 22.34
N PHE A 67 0.84 -20.10 21.71
CA PHE A 67 -0.47 -20.25 22.34
C PHE A 67 -0.85 -21.71 22.61
N LEU A 68 -0.57 -22.63 21.68
CA LEU A 68 -0.81 -24.06 21.88
C LEU A 68 0.02 -24.63 23.03
N VAL A 69 1.28 -24.21 23.17
CA VAL A 69 2.13 -24.61 24.31
C VAL A 69 1.55 -24.10 25.64
N ILE A 70 1.04 -22.86 25.67
CA ILE A 70 0.37 -22.31 26.86
C ILE A 70 -0.87 -23.15 27.21
N ILE A 71 -1.75 -23.43 26.25
CA ILE A 71 -2.95 -24.27 26.47
C ILE A 71 -2.58 -25.66 26.96
N ALA A 72 -1.62 -26.31 26.30
CA ALA A 72 -1.17 -27.65 26.65
C ALA A 72 -0.64 -27.71 28.09
N THR A 73 0.08 -26.67 28.53
CA THR A 73 0.56 -26.54 29.90
C THR A 73 -0.58 -26.32 30.90
N LEU A 74 -1.56 -25.50 30.55
CA LEU A 74 -2.73 -25.22 31.40
C LEU A 74 -3.72 -26.39 31.48
N SER A 75 -3.60 -27.40 30.62
CA SER A 75 -4.52 -28.56 30.57
C SER A 75 -4.46 -29.46 31.82
N GLY A 76 -3.45 -29.31 32.68
CA GLY A 76 -3.26 -30.16 33.86
C GLY A 76 -2.80 -31.59 33.54
N ASN A 77 -2.56 -31.92 32.27
CA ASN A 77 -2.06 -33.24 31.88
C ASN A 77 -0.57 -33.38 32.22
N ASN A 78 -0.27 -34.27 33.17
CA ASN A 78 1.07 -34.47 33.71
C ASN A 78 2.06 -35.06 32.69
N GLU A 79 1.58 -35.81 31.68
CA GLU A 79 2.43 -36.34 30.59
C GLU A 79 2.85 -35.24 29.63
N VAL A 80 1.91 -34.35 29.30
CA VAL A 80 2.14 -33.16 28.45
C VAL A 80 3.06 -32.15 29.16
N HIS A 81 2.89 -31.98 30.47
CA HIS A 81 3.75 -31.11 31.26
C HIS A 81 5.20 -31.62 31.31
N LYS A 82 5.39 -32.94 31.42
CA LYS A 82 6.72 -33.57 31.38
C LYS A 82 7.37 -33.49 30.00
N SER A 83 6.61 -33.57 28.91
CA SER A 83 7.15 -33.54 27.54
C SER A 83 7.50 -32.14 27.04
N ILE A 84 6.74 -31.12 27.43
CA ILE A 84 7.02 -29.71 27.12
C ILE A 84 8.20 -29.18 27.94
N GLY A 85 8.31 -29.65 29.20
CA GLY A 85 9.37 -29.23 30.13
C GLY A 85 9.27 -27.76 30.55
N THR A 86 10.00 -27.39 31.60
CA THR A 86 10.00 -26.02 32.16
C THR A 86 10.49 -24.95 31.18
N LEU A 87 11.38 -25.30 30.25
CA LEU A 87 11.88 -24.40 29.20
C LEU A 87 10.80 -24.08 28.15
N GLY A 88 9.97 -25.05 27.76
CA GLY A 88 8.88 -24.84 26.82
C GLY A 88 7.79 -23.91 27.39
N VAL A 89 7.45 -24.11 28.66
CA VAL A 89 6.51 -23.24 29.39
C VAL A 89 7.05 -21.82 29.51
N GLY A 90 8.32 -21.68 29.91
CA GLY A 90 8.96 -20.37 30.09
C GLY A 90 9.14 -19.58 28.78
N ALA A 91 9.43 -20.24 27.66
CA ALA A 91 9.63 -19.58 26.36
C ALA A 91 8.31 -19.19 25.66
N SER A 92 7.21 -19.88 25.96
CA SER A 92 5.93 -19.70 25.25
C SER A 92 5.33 -18.29 25.29
N PRO A 93 5.37 -17.53 26.41
CA PRO A 93 4.87 -16.15 26.43
C PRO A 93 5.76 -15.22 25.62
N PHE A 94 7.07 -15.47 25.57
CA PHE A 94 8.00 -14.69 24.75
C PHE A 94 7.80 -14.96 23.25
N LEU A 95 7.51 -16.19 22.85
CA LEU A 95 7.14 -16.51 21.47
C LEU A 95 5.84 -15.82 21.06
N PHE A 96 4.84 -15.87 21.94
CA PHE A 96 3.56 -15.19 21.72
C PHE A 96 3.75 -13.67 21.57
N LEU A 97 4.34 -13.01 22.58
CA LEU A 97 4.57 -11.56 22.56
C LEU A 97 5.55 -11.12 21.46
N GLY A 98 6.61 -11.89 21.23
CA GLY A 98 7.60 -11.64 20.20
C GLY A 98 7.01 -11.73 18.79
N GLY A 99 6.13 -12.70 18.54
CA GLY A 99 5.38 -12.79 17.29
C GLY A 99 4.49 -11.57 17.04
N PHE A 100 3.77 -11.10 18.07
CA PHE A 100 2.97 -9.87 17.99
C PHE A 100 3.83 -8.63 17.72
N ALA A 101 4.91 -8.45 18.47
CA ALA A 101 5.81 -7.31 18.32
C ALA A 101 6.46 -7.29 16.92
N TYR A 102 6.84 -8.46 16.40
CA TYR A 102 7.39 -8.60 15.06
C TYR A 102 6.38 -8.18 13.98
N ILE A 103 5.15 -8.70 14.00
CA ILE A 103 4.10 -8.32 13.05
C ILE A 103 3.81 -6.82 13.15
N TRP A 104 3.71 -6.28 14.37
CA TRP A 104 3.42 -4.87 14.60
C TRP A 104 4.49 -3.95 14.01
N ASN A 105 5.77 -4.26 14.22
CA ASN A 105 6.87 -3.46 13.68
C ASN A 105 6.84 -3.41 12.14
N VAL A 106 6.61 -4.54 11.48
CA VAL A 106 6.52 -4.60 10.02
C VAL A 106 5.26 -3.88 9.51
N ARG A 107 4.13 -4.00 10.21
CA ARG A 107 2.90 -3.26 9.91
C ARG A 107 3.11 -1.75 9.92
N GLN A 108 3.82 -1.22 10.91
CA GLN A 108 4.12 0.21 11.01
C GLN A 108 4.93 0.71 9.81
N LYS A 109 5.93 -0.08 9.38
CA LYS A 109 6.72 0.23 8.18
C LYS A 109 5.87 0.25 6.92
N TYR A 110 4.95 -0.71 6.77
CA TYR A 110 4.02 -0.77 5.64
C TYR A 110 3.02 0.41 5.66
N HIS A 111 2.40 0.72 6.80
CA HIS A 111 1.49 1.87 6.90
C HIS A 111 2.18 3.20 6.59
N LYS A 112 3.44 3.38 7.01
CA LYS A 112 4.22 4.57 6.65
C LYS A 112 4.50 4.65 5.15
N ALA A 113 4.72 3.51 4.47
CA ALA A 113 4.92 3.50 3.02
C ALA A 113 3.62 3.85 2.27
N ILE A 114 2.48 3.27 2.67
CA ILE A 114 1.18 3.59 2.08
C ILE A 114 0.81 5.05 2.31
N SER A 115 1.00 5.59 3.52
CA SER A 115 0.60 6.97 3.78
C SER A 115 1.34 7.97 2.89
N VAL A 116 2.62 7.70 2.59
CA VAL A 116 3.41 8.48 1.62
C VAL A 116 2.88 8.26 0.20
N TYR A 117 2.54 7.03 -0.16
CA TYR A 117 1.95 6.71 -1.47
C TYR A 117 0.63 7.46 -1.70
N THR A 118 -0.32 7.35 -0.76
CA THR A 118 -1.64 7.99 -0.82
C THR A 118 -1.54 9.51 -0.90
N LYS A 119 -0.51 10.13 -0.31
CA LYS A 119 -0.27 11.58 -0.43
C LYS A 119 -0.08 12.02 -1.89
N TYR A 120 0.54 11.20 -2.73
CA TYR A 120 0.74 11.50 -4.15
C TYR A 120 -0.41 10.98 -5.03
N GLU A 121 -1.24 10.08 -4.52
CA GLU A 121 -2.45 9.62 -5.20
C GLU A 121 -3.63 10.60 -5.04
N GLN A 122 -3.75 11.27 -3.89
CA GLN A 122 -4.84 12.21 -3.60
C GLN A 122 -5.00 13.35 -4.64
N PRO A 123 -3.93 14.02 -5.12
CA PRO A 123 -4.07 15.03 -6.16
C PRO A 123 -4.64 14.46 -7.46
N LEU A 124 -4.26 13.23 -7.83
CA LEU A 124 -4.78 12.56 -9.02
C LEU A 124 -6.28 12.28 -8.87
N LEU A 125 -6.70 11.75 -7.71
CA LEU A 125 -8.11 11.52 -7.41
C LEU A 125 -8.92 12.82 -7.41
N ALA A 126 -8.34 13.93 -6.92
CA ALA A 126 -8.98 15.25 -6.97
C ALA A 126 -9.18 15.77 -8.41
N PHE A 127 -8.41 15.27 -9.37
CA PHE A 127 -8.58 15.52 -10.80
C PHE A 127 -9.41 14.44 -11.51
N GLY A 128 -10.05 13.53 -10.76
CA GLY A 128 -10.82 12.42 -11.33
C GLY A 128 -9.97 11.32 -11.98
N LEU A 129 -8.67 11.24 -11.62
CA LEU A 129 -7.70 10.31 -12.19
C LEU A 129 -7.32 9.19 -11.19
N ALA A 130 -7.39 7.95 -11.64
CA ALA A 130 -6.79 6.78 -11.01
C ALA A 130 -5.40 6.52 -11.59
N TYR A 131 -4.41 6.35 -10.74
CA TYR A 131 -3.12 5.82 -11.14
C TYR A 131 -3.12 4.29 -11.10
N ILE A 132 -2.64 3.67 -12.17
CA ILE A 132 -2.43 2.22 -12.26
C ILE A 132 -0.93 1.97 -12.44
N PRO A 133 -0.28 1.31 -11.48
CA PRO A 133 1.13 0.98 -11.58
C PRO A 133 1.40 -0.03 -12.71
N ALA A 134 2.66 -0.06 -13.16
CA ALA A 134 3.14 -1.12 -14.04
C ALA A 134 3.00 -2.48 -13.33
N SER A 135 2.59 -3.50 -14.09
CA SER A 135 2.37 -4.85 -13.60
C SER A 135 2.88 -5.89 -14.59
N SER A 136 2.81 -7.18 -14.23
CA SER A 136 3.14 -8.28 -15.13
C SER A 136 2.30 -8.28 -16.42
N TYR A 137 1.08 -7.74 -16.36
CA TYR A 137 0.18 -7.63 -17.51
C TYR A 137 0.43 -6.38 -18.36
N ASN A 138 1.13 -5.39 -17.82
CA ASN A 138 1.36 -4.11 -18.49
C ASN A 138 2.64 -3.44 -17.99
N LYS A 139 3.64 -3.37 -18.85
CA LYS A 139 5.00 -2.91 -18.51
C LYS A 139 5.10 -1.41 -18.17
N GLU A 140 4.05 -0.64 -18.45
CA GLU A 140 4.02 0.81 -18.25
C GLU A 140 2.89 1.19 -17.30
N SER A 141 3.12 2.17 -16.42
CA SER A 141 2.05 2.74 -15.61
C SER A 141 1.05 3.51 -16.47
N ARG A 142 -0.21 3.53 -16.03
CA ARG A 142 -1.33 4.16 -16.75
C ARG A 142 -2.11 5.06 -15.82
N LEU A 143 -2.77 6.05 -16.40
CA LEU A 143 -3.80 6.82 -15.74
C LEU A 143 -5.16 6.45 -16.34
N ILE A 144 -6.15 6.24 -15.49
CA ILE A 144 -7.54 6.04 -15.88
C ILE A 144 -8.37 7.20 -15.34
N VAL A 145 -9.36 7.65 -16.10
CA VAL A 145 -10.34 8.61 -15.60
C VAL A 145 -11.46 7.85 -14.92
N ILE A 146 -11.71 8.15 -13.65
CA ILE A 146 -12.75 7.51 -12.83
C ILE A 146 -14.05 8.31 -12.89
N GLU A 147 -13.98 9.63 -13.11
CA GLU A 147 -15.14 10.51 -13.06
C GLU A 147 -15.26 11.37 -14.33
N THR A 148 -16.30 11.09 -15.11
CA THR A 148 -16.80 11.92 -16.22
C THR A 148 -18.10 12.60 -15.77
N ASN A 149 -18.04 13.43 -14.73
CA ASN A 149 -19.13 14.35 -14.48
C ASN A 149 -18.86 15.60 -15.33
N ASP A 150 -19.82 15.94 -16.19
CA ASP A 150 -19.73 16.96 -17.25
C ASP A 150 -19.41 18.39 -16.77
N GLU A 151 -19.20 18.63 -15.48
CA GLU A 151 -18.78 19.93 -14.96
C GLU A 151 -17.80 19.78 -13.79
N PHE A 152 -16.50 19.93 -14.07
CA PHE A 152 -15.50 20.24 -13.05
C PHE A 152 -15.76 21.64 -12.48
N HIS A 153 -16.68 21.77 -11.54
CA HIS A 153 -16.83 23.00 -10.74
C HIS A 153 -15.73 23.08 -9.70
N PHE A 154 -14.59 23.68 -10.08
CA PHE A 154 -13.56 24.07 -9.12
C PHE A 154 -14.11 25.16 -8.19
N LYS A 155 -14.23 24.86 -6.89
CA LYS A 155 -14.16 25.91 -5.87
C LYS A 155 -12.75 26.51 -5.94
N LYS A 156 -12.62 27.70 -6.52
CA LYS A 156 -11.43 28.54 -6.34
C LYS A 156 -11.10 28.60 -4.84
N PRO A 157 -9.82 28.50 -4.42
CA PRO A 157 -9.45 28.89 -3.08
C PRO A 157 -9.84 30.37 -2.90
N THR A 158 -10.85 30.61 -2.09
CA THR A 158 -11.28 31.94 -1.67
C THR A 158 -10.26 32.50 -0.68
N GLY A 159 -9.62 33.62 -1.05
CA GLY A 159 -8.75 34.45 -0.21
C GLY A 159 -7.27 34.11 -0.37
N SER A 160 -6.40 35.02 -0.82
CA SER A 160 -6.20 36.35 -0.24
C SER A 160 -6.20 37.48 -1.28
N LYS A 161 -6.77 38.60 -0.83
CA LYS A 161 -6.98 39.85 -1.53
C LYS A 161 -5.68 40.49 -2.03
N LYS A 162 -5.81 41.19 -3.16
CA LYS A 162 -4.99 42.34 -3.53
C LYS A 162 -4.97 43.36 -2.38
N THR A 163 -3.77 43.74 -1.95
CA THR A 163 -3.32 45.12 -1.70
C THR A 163 -1.81 45.10 -1.73
#